data_AF-A0A833LFN4-F1
#
_entry.id   AF-A0A833LFN4-F1
#
_cell.length_a   1.000
_cell.length_b   1.000
_cell.length_c   1.000
_cell.angle_alpha   90.00
_cell.angle_beta   90.00
_cell.angle_gamma   90.00
#
_symmetry.space_group_name_H-M   'P 1'
#
loop_
_entity.id
_entity.type
_entity.pdbx_description
1 polymer ?
#
loop_
_entity_poly.entity_id
_entity_poly.type
_entity_poly.pdbx_seq_one_letter_code
_entity_poly.pdbx_strand_id
1 'polypeptide(L)'
;MTITVGAFEAKTKLSELLNRVENGEEVVITRRGKEVARMTAVTAAGTAKPPAIRGKLLEIGRKARKAIEAQGIDVAGSDRIDVDRLRRLSDQFVEHFGRPFRSTDIDTLLYDEDGLPR
;
A
#
# COMPACT_ATOMS: atom_id res chain seq x y z
N MET A 1 7.14 -21.38 -9.75
CA MET A 1 7.03 -22.03 -8.42
C MET A 1 6.26 -21.08 -7.51
N THR A 2 5.37 -21.58 -6.64
CA THR A 2 4.55 -20.71 -5.78
C THR A 2 5.09 -20.72 -4.36
N ILE A 3 5.38 -19.55 -3.82
CA ILE A 3 5.86 -19.36 -2.45
C ILE A 3 4.81 -18.61 -1.63
N THR A 4 4.56 -19.09 -0.41
CA THR A 4 3.57 -18.49 0.48
C THR A 4 4.29 -17.81 1.64
N VAL A 5 4.00 -16.54 1.87
CA VAL A 5 4.62 -15.72 2.92
C VAL A 5 3.57 -15.04 3.78
N GLY A 6 3.89 -14.78 5.04
CA GLY A 6 3.05 -13.97 5.91
C GLY A 6 3.12 -12.48 5.55
N ALA A 7 2.09 -11.71 5.87
CA ALA A 7 2.02 -10.28 5.57
C ALA A 7 3.18 -9.48 6.21
N PHE A 8 3.59 -9.88 7.42
CA PHE A 8 4.72 -9.27 8.11
C PHE A 8 6.06 -9.56 7.42
N GLU A 9 6.27 -10.81 7.00
CA GLU A 9 7.46 -11.21 6.25
C GLU A 9 7.48 -10.52 4.87
N ALA A 10 6.32 -10.43 4.21
CA ALA A 10 6.18 -9.77 2.92
C ALA A 10 6.55 -8.28 2.98
N LYS A 11 6.12 -7.56 4.03
CA LYS A 11 6.50 -6.16 4.26
C LYS A 11 8.01 -6.00 4.48
N THR A 12 8.63 -6.93 5.20
CA THR A 12 10.04 -6.86 5.58
C THR A 12 10.98 -7.23 4.42
N LYS A 13 10.59 -8.21 3.59
CA LYS A 13 11.41 -8.77 2.50
C LYS A 13 10.87 -8.42 1.11
N LEU A 14 10.10 -7.34 0.99
CA LEU A 14 9.38 -7.01 -0.25
C LEU A 14 10.31 -6.96 -1.47
N SER A 15 11.48 -6.32 -1.34
CA SER A 15 12.45 -6.21 -2.44
C SER A 15 12.96 -7.56 -2.93
N GLU A 16 13.21 -8.51 -2.02
CA GLU A 16 13.64 -9.86 -2.38
C GLU A 16 12.50 -10.63 -3.07
N LEU A 17 11.28 -10.50 -2.54
CA LEU A 17 10.09 -11.13 -3.13
C LEU A 17 9.80 -10.58 -4.53
N LEU A 18 10.01 -9.28 -4.77
CA LEU A 18 9.89 -8.68 -6.09
C LEU A 18 10.89 -9.28 -7.08
N ASN A 19 12.17 -9.41 -6.70
CA ASN A 19 13.17 -10.06 -7.54
C ASN A 19 12.78 -11.50 -7.92
N ARG A 20 12.22 -12.26 -6.97
CA ARG A 20 11.70 -13.61 -7.24
C ARG A 20 10.54 -13.59 -8.22
N VAL A 21 9.60 -12.66 -8.02
CA VAL A 21 8.46 -12.46 -8.93
C VAL A 21 8.94 -12.10 -10.33
N GLU A 22 9.94 -11.24 -10.47
CA GLU A 22 10.55 -10.89 -11.75
C GLU A 22 11.22 -12.08 -12.44
N ASN A 23 11.81 -13.00 -11.66
CA ASN A 23 12.35 -14.26 -12.17
C ASN A 23 11.26 -15.29 -12.55
N GLY A 24 9.98 -14.93 -12.43
CA GLY A 24 8.85 -15.78 -12.82
C GLY A 24 8.28 -16.64 -11.68
N GLU A 25 8.65 -16.35 -10.43
CA GLU A 25 7.99 -16.97 -9.28
C GLU A 25 6.65 -16.29 -8.96
N GLU A 26 5.76 -17.04 -8.31
CA GLU A 26 4.48 -16.53 -7.82
C GLU A 26 4.52 -16.46 -6.30
N VAL A 27 4.15 -15.32 -5.72
CA VAL A 27 4.16 -15.11 -4.27
C VAL A 27 2.73 -14.94 -3.77
N VAL A 28 2.31 -15.78 -2.84
CA VAL A 28 1.04 -15.63 -2.13
C VAL A 28 1.30 -15.02 -0.77
N ILE A 29 0.64 -13.90 -0.47
CA ILE A 29 0.71 -13.23 0.82
C ILE A 29 -0.49 -13.65 1.66
N THR A 30 -0.22 -14.11 2.87
CA THR A 30 -1.24 -14.51 3.85
C THR A 30 -1.29 -13.54 5.02
N ARG A 31 -2.46 -13.34 5.61
CA ARG A 31 -2.64 -12.62 6.87
C ARG A 31 -3.38 -13.53 7.83
N ARG A 32 -2.77 -13.81 9.00
CA ARG A 32 -3.31 -14.77 10.00
C ARG A 32 -3.66 -16.13 9.37
N GLY A 33 -2.78 -16.62 8.49
CA GLY A 33 -2.95 -17.89 7.78
C GLY A 33 -3.97 -17.90 6.64
N LYS A 34 -4.66 -16.78 6.36
CA LYS A 34 -5.59 -16.65 5.23
C LYS A 34 -4.90 -15.96 4.05
N GLU A 35 -5.00 -16.51 2.86
CA GLU A 35 -4.50 -15.86 1.64
C GLU A 35 -5.24 -14.54 1.38
N VAL A 36 -4.49 -13.45 1.19
CA VAL A 36 -5.05 -12.10 1.02
C VAL A 36 -4.57 -11.41 -0.26
N ALA A 37 -3.41 -11.78 -0.78
CA ALA A 37 -2.89 -11.22 -2.02
C ALA A 37 -1.98 -12.22 -2.75
N ARG A 38 -1.77 -11.96 -4.04
CA ARG A 38 -0.87 -12.72 -4.89
C ARG A 38 -0.07 -11.76 -5.78
N MET A 39 1.23 -11.97 -5.87
CA MET A 39 2.13 -11.21 -6.74
C MET A 39 2.67 -12.15 -7.82
N THR A 40 2.60 -11.69 -9.07
CA THR A 40 3.08 -12.39 -10.26
C THR A 40 3.81 -11.40 -11.16
N ALA A 41 4.74 -11.89 -11.98
CA ALA A 41 5.41 -11.05 -12.97
C ALA A 41 4.37 -10.36 -13.86
N VAL A 42 4.61 -9.11 -14.22
CA VAL A 42 3.80 -8.43 -15.22
C VAL A 42 4.25 -8.94 -16.59
N THR A 43 3.60 -9.99 -17.09
CA THR A 43 3.83 -10.45 -18.46
C THR A 43 3.14 -9.49 -19.43
N ALA A 44 3.87 -9.03 -20.45
CA ALA A 44 3.34 -8.13 -21.49
C ALA A 44 2.26 -8.78 -22.40
N ALA A 45 1.78 -9.98 -22.08
CA ALA A 45 0.81 -10.72 -22.85
C ALA A 45 -0.44 -11.00 -22.01
N GLY A 46 -1.47 -10.17 -22.22
CA GLY A 46 -2.83 -10.52 -21.88
C GLY A 46 -3.35 -9.88 -20.60
N THR A 47 -4.15 -8.85 -20.78
CA THR A 47 -5.20 -8.38 -19.85
C THR A 47 -6.06 -9.54 -19.35
N ALA A 48 -5.60 -10.29 -18.34
CA ALA A 48 -6.47 -11.14 -17.55
C ALA A 48 -7.29 -10.23 -16.63
N LYS A 49 -8.47 -9.81 -17.11
CA LYS A 49 -9.48 -9.14 -16.30
C LYS A 49 -9.74 -10.03 -15.07
N PRO A 50 -9.56 -9.53 -13.83
CA PRO A 50 -9.93 -10.32 -12.65
C PRO A 50 -11.43 -10.68 -12.72
N PRO A 51 -11.84 -11.89 -12.28
CA PRO A 51 -13.23 -12.32 -12.31
C PRO A 51 -14.10 -11.32 -11.57
N ALA A 52 -15.23 -10.99 -12.21
CA ALA A 52 -16.06 -9.84 -11.94
C ALA A 52 -16.75 -9.88 -10.56
N ILE A 53 -16.04 -9.49 -9.50
CA ILE A 53 -16.65 -8.91 -8.29
C ILE A 53 -16.50 -7.37 -8.27
N ARG A 54 -15.83 -6.81 -9.29
CA ARG A 54 -15.53 -5.37 -9.38
C ARG A 54 -16.59 -4.52 -10.08
N GLY A 55 -17.49 -5.14 -10.86
CA GLY A 55 -18.41 -4.41 -11.74
C GLY A 55 -19.35 -3.44 -10.99
N LYS A 56 -19.91 -3.87 -9.86
CA LYS A 56 -20.81 -3.03 -9.05
C LYS A 56 -20.08 -1.97 -8.22
N LEU A 57 -18.88 -2.28 -7.73
CA LEU A 57 -18.11 -1.35 -6.89
C LEU A 57 -17.52 -0.17 -7.69
N LEU A 58 -17.11 -0.42 -8.93
CA LEU A 58 -16.64 0.62 -9.86
C LEU A 58 -17.75 1.63 -10.20
N GLU A 59 -18.99 1.17 -10.32
CA GLU A 59 -20.13 2.05 -10.59
C GLU A 59 -20.47 2.93 -9.39
N ILE A 60 -20.42 2.37 -8.18
CA ILE A 60 -20.57 3.12 -6.92
C ILE A 60 -19.47 4.18 -6.80
N GLY A 61 -18.21 3.80 -7.03
CA GLY A 61 -17.08 4.74 -7.01
C GLY A 61 -17.20 5.87 -8.03
N ARG A 62 -17.72 5.59 -9.24
CA ARG A 62 -17.94 6.60 -10.27
C ARG A 62 -19.03 7.60 -9.88
N LYS A 63 -20.13 7.14 -9.28
CA LYS A 63 -21.23 8.00 -8.81
C LYS A 63 -20.80 8.86 -7.62
N ALA A 64 -20.07 8.28 -6.66
CA ALA A 64 -19.53 9.00 -5.52
C ALA A 64 -18.56 10.11 -5.97
N ARG A 65 -17.65 9.82 -6.90
CA ARG A 65 -16.69 10.81 -7.42
C ARG A 65 -17.38 12.01 -8.06
N LYS A 66 -18.39 11.78 -8.91
CA LYS A 66 -19.17 12.87 -9.53
C LYS A 66 -19.92 13.73 -8.50
N ALA A 67 -20.41 13.13 -7.42
CA ALA A 67 -21.10 13.85 -6.35
C ALA A 67 -20.13 14.71 -5.52
N ILE A 68 -18.93 14.20 -5.25
CA ILE A 68 -17.87 14.88 -4.48
C ILE A 68 -17.29 16.05 -5.29
N GLU A 69 -17.07 15.86 -6.59
CA GLU A 69 -16.59 16.90 -7.52
C GLU A 69 -17.63 18.03 -7.70
N ALA A 70 -18.92 17.70 -7.73
CA ALA A 70 -20.00 18.70 -7.77
C ALA A 70 -20.13 19.54 -6.48
N GLN A 71 -19.58 19.06 -5.36
CA GLN A 71 -19.52 19.79 -4.09
C GLN A 71 -18.21 20.59 -3.92
N GLY A 72 -17.37 20.67 -4.96
CA GLY A 72 -16.12 21.44 -4.94
C GLY A 72 -15.01 20.80 -4.12
N ILE A 73 -15.14 19.51 -3.78
CA ILE A 73 -14.12 18.76 -3.05
C ILE A 73 -13.15 18.16 -4.08
N ASP A 74 -11.93 18.69 -4.14
CA ASP A 74 -10.89 18.17 -5.01
C ASP A 74 -10.44 16.78 -4.55
N VAL A 75 -10.63 15.78 -5.40
CA VAL A 75 -10.25 14.38 -5.15
C VAL A 75 -8.86 14.07 -5.73
N ALA A 76 -8.18 15.06 -6.30
CA ALA A 76 -6.78 14.98 -6.69
C ALA A 76 -5.89 15.27 -5.47
N GLY A 77 -5.86 14.34 -4.52
CA GLY A 77 -4.89 14.34 -3.43
C GLY A 77 -3.47 14.05 -3.92
N SER A 78 -2.89 14.96 -4.69
CA SER A 78 -1.46 15.08 -4.86
C SER A 78 -1.09 16.51 -4.49
N ASP A 79 -1.28 16.82 -3.21
CA ASP A 79 -0.60 17.95 -2.60
C ASP A 79 0.88 17.78 -2.96
N ARG A 80 1.41 18.69 -3.77
CA ARG A 80 2.82 18.65 -4.15
C ARG A 80 3.57 18.89 -2.86
N ILE A 81 4.10 17.82 -2.27
CA ILE A 81 4.89 17.92 -1.06
C ILE A 81 6.16 18.69 -1.43
N ASP A 82 6.23 19.95 -1.02
CA ASP A 82 7.45 20.76 -1.17
C ASP A 82 8.45 20.45 -0.04
N VAL A 83 9.72 20.74 -0.30
CA VAL A 83 10.84 20.40 0.60
C VAL A 83 10.74 21.14 1.93
N ASP A 84 10.21 22.36 1.95
CA ASP A 84 10.03 23.13 3.19
C ASP A 84 8.93 22.54 4.06
N ARG A 85 7.86 22.03 3.45
CA ARG A 85 6.82 21.28 4.17
C ARG A 85 7.36 19.97 4.76
N LEU A 86 8.20 19.23 4.02
CA LEU A 86 8.87 18.03 4.55
C LEU A 86 9.80 18.36 5.71
N ARG A 87 10.55 19.46 5.61
CA ARG A 87 11.47 19.88 6.67
C ARG A 87 10.73 20.23 7.96
N ARG A 88 9.65 21.02 7.87
CA ARG A 88 8.81 21.36 9.04
C ARG A 88 8.20 20.11 9.69
N LEU A 89 7.71 19.17 8.89
CA LEU A 89 7.20 17.90 9.39
C LEU A 89 8.31 17.09 10.08
N SER A 90 9.49 17.03 9.47
CA SER A 90 10.66 16.36 10.05
C SER A 90 11.02 16.95 11.41
N ASP A 91 11.07 18.28 11.55
CA ASP A 91 11.40 18.95 12.81
C ASP A 91 10.37 18.60 13.91
N GLN A 92 9.07 18.56 13.58
CA GLN A 92 8.02 18.14 14.51
C GLN A 92 8.19 16.70 14.98
N PHE A 93 8.61 15.79 14.09
CA PHE A 93 8.91 14.41 14.47
C PHE A 93 10.16 14.32 15.36
N VAL A 94 11.18 15.15 15.15
CA VAL A 94 12.36 15.19 16.02
C VAL A 94 12.00 15.62 17.43
N GLU A 95 11.15 16.64 17.58
CA GLU A 95 10.66 17.09 18.89
C GLU A 95 9.82 16.01 19.58
N HIS A 96 8.94 15.33 18.83
CA HIS A 96 8.08 14.29 19.39
C HIS A 96 8.84 13.06 19.87
N PHE A 97 9.84 12.60 19.09
CA PHE A 97 10.60 11.39 19.41
C PHE A 97 11.90 11.67 20.19
N GLY A 98 12.30 12.94 20.35
CA GLY A 98 13.58 13.36 20.94
C GLY A 98 14.81 12.92 20.12
N ARG A 99 14.60 12.43 18.89
CA ARG A 99 15.63 11.89 18.00
C ARG A 99 15.18 11.99 16.53
N PRO A 100 16.10 11.94 15.56
CA PRO A 100 15.76 11.87 14.13
C PRO A 100 14.80 10.72 13.82
N PHE A 101 13.73 11.04 13.07
CA PHE A 101 12.72 10.09 12.61
C PHE A 101 13.35 8.98 11.77
N ARG A 102 13.04 7.73 12.09
CA ARG A 102 13.48 6.53 11.35
C ARG A 102 12.30 5.80 10.74
N SER A 103 12.57 4.98 9.73
CA SER A 103 11.56 4.13 9.11
C SER A 103 10.88 3.19 10.12
N THR A 104 11.54 2.79 11.20
CA THR A 104 10.96 1.97 12.27
C THR A 104 9.89 2.71 13.08
N ASP A 105 9.95 4.05 13.17
CA ASP A 105 8.96 4.84 13.91
C ASP A 105 7.61 4.91 13.16
N ILE A 106 7.62 4.67 11.84
CA ILE A 106 6.39 4.56 11.02
C ILE A 106 5.53 3.41 11.53
N ASP A 107 6.14 2.30 11.95
CA ASP A 107 5.41 1.11 12.40
C ASP A 107 4.66 1.40 13.70
N THR A 108 5.29 2.10 14.63
CA THR A 108 4.68 2.52 15.90
C THR A 108 3.52 3.50 15.71
N LEU A 109 3.60 4.35 14.68
CA LEU A 109 2.60 5.39 14.42
C LEU A 109 1.40 4.88 13.63
N LEU A 110 1.65 4.09 12.60
CA LEU A 110 0.62 3.66 11.67
C LEU A 110 0.01 2.33 12.05
N TYR A 111 0.70 1.52 12.85
CA TYR A 111 0.27 0.16 13.16
C TYR A 111 0.23 -0.10 14.68
N ASP A 112 -0.65 -1.00 15.11
CA ASP A 112 -0.68 -1.53 16.46
C ASP A 112 0.39 -2.64 16.66
N GLU A 113 0.47 -3.18 17.87
CA GLU A 113 1.38 -4.29 18.23
C GLU A 113 1.15 -5.55 17.37
N ASP A 114 -0.04 -5.69 16.78
CA ASP A 114 -0.42 -6.77 15.87
C ASP A 114 -0.14 -6.44 14.39
N GLY A 115 0.41 -5.26 14.09
CA GLY A 115 0.71 -4.79 12.74
C GLY A 115 -0.53 -4.40 11.93
N LEU A 116 -1.66 -4.12 12.58
CA LEU A 116 -2.87 -3.58 11.94
C LEU A 116 -2.84 -2.05 11.95
N PRO A 117 -3.40 -1.39 10.92
CA PRO A 117 -3.53 0.06 10.93
C PRO A 117 -4.31 0.51 12.16
N ARG A 118 -3.77 1.49 12.90
CA ARG A 118 -4.50 2.15 13.98
C ARG A 118 -5.66 3.00 13.45
#